data_AF-A0A0C9UKE6-F1
#
_entry.id   AF-A0A0C9UKE6-F1
#
_cell.length_a   1.000
_cell.length_b   1.000
_cell.length_c   1.000
_cell.angle_alpha   90.00
_cell.angle_beta   90.00
_cell.angle_gamma   90.00
#
_symmetry.space_group_name_H-M   'P 1'
#
loop_
_entity.id
_entity.type
_entity.pdbx_description
1 polymer ?
#
loop_
_entity_poly.entity_id
_entity_poly.type
_entity_poly.pdbx_seq_one_letter_code
_entity_poly.pdbx_strand_id
1 'polypeptide(L)'
;MLELAQSYSVDKWMEPAFRSLVKHHLSNPDTTNTMRLGLCRFAGLAKLRELILNTRLSLAFSGKQFFAKSMLCHDSNQCRRSWETIYWIRVSSKILHPDKPAPLEDIPSLVASWTDYPGICHLCYEASTQKVSSLPEATFVEEERLTRITVDKIMEMQKAFL
;
A
#
# COMPACT_ATOMS: atom_id res chain seq x y z
N MET A 1 -7.46 -25.66 -28.83
CA MET A 1 -7.02 -25.04 -27.55
C MET A 1 -7.52 -23.61 -27.42
N LEU A 2 -7.39 -22.76 -28.44
CA LEU A 2 -7.96 -21.40 -28.46
C LEU A 2 -9.49 -21.35 -28.35
N GLU A 3 -10.21 -22.19 -29.09
CA GLU A 3 -11.68 -22.27 -29.01
C GLU A 3 -12.18 -22.68 -27.62
N LEU A 4 -11.40 -23.51 -26.91
CA LEU A 4 -11.70 -23.89 -25.53
C LEU A 4 -11.47 -22.71 -24.56
N ALA A 5 -10.37 -21.99 -24.71
CA ALA A 5 -10.10 -20.81 -23.88
C ALA A 5 -11.16 -19.72 -24.06
N GLN A 6 -11.64 -19.53 -25.30
CA GLN A 6 -12.73 -18.62 -25.63
C GLN A 6 -14.07 -19.11 -25.05
N SER A 7 -14.39 -20.41 -25.16
CA SER A 7 -15.64 -20.97 -24.62
C SER A 7 -15.70 -20.87 -23.09
N TYR A 8 -14.57 -20.95 -22.40
CA TYR A 8 -14.46 -20.74 -20.95
C TYR A 8 -14.23 -19.27 -20.55
N SER A 9 -14.19 -18.32 -21.49
CA SER A 9 -13.94 -16.90 -21.22
C SER A 9 -12.69 -16.66 -20.34
N VAL A 10 -11.63 -17.44 -20.55
CA VAL A 10 -10.40 -17.41 -19.72
C VAL A 10 -9.79 -16.01 -19.65
N ASP A 11 -9.89 -15.23 -20.73
CA ASP A 11 -9.40 -13.85 -20.77
C ASP A 11 -10.00 -12.95 -19.69
N LYS A 12 -11.27 -13.17 -19.33
CA LYS A 12 -11.96 -12.40 -18.27
C LYS A 12 -11.44 -12.71 -16.86
N TRP A 13 -10.72 -13.83 -16.71
CA TRP A 13 -10.20 -14.30 -15.41
C TRP A 13 -8.78 -13.80 -15.18
N MET A 14 -8.10 -13.32 -16.21
CA MET A 14 -6.70 -12.90 -16.16
C MET A 14 -6.45 -11.74 -15.21
N GLU A 15 -7.19 -10.63 -15.36
CA GLU A 15 -7.04 -9.47 -14.49
C GLU A 15 -7.35 -9.80 -13.01
N PRO A 16 -8.50 -10.43 -12.68
CA PRO A 16 -8.80 -10.84 -11.30
C PRO A 16 -7.73 -11.76 -10.71
N ALA A 17 -7.21 -12.71 -11.49
CA ALA A 17 -6.14 -13.60 -11.05
C ALA A 17 -4.84 -12.83 -10.78
N PHE A 18 -4.45 -11.89 -11.65
CA PHE A 18 -3.25 -11.07 -11.43
C PHE A 18 -3.39 -10.16 -10.21
N ARG A 19 -4.53 -9.50 -10.03
CA ARG A 19 -4.80 -8.70 -8.83
C ARG A 19 -4.75 -9.55 -7.56
N SER A 20 -5.28 -10.77 -7.60
CA SER A 20 -5.18 -11.72 -6.50
C SER A 20 -3.73 -12.11 -6.23
N LEU A 21 -2.95 -12.39 -7.28
CA LEU A 21 -1.53 -12.70 -7.17
C LEU A 21 -0.76 -11.53 -6.56
N VAL A 22 -1.05 -10.26 -6.89
CA VAL A 22 -0.36 -9.11 -6.26
C VAL A 22 -0.57 -9.11 -4.74
N LYS A 23 -1.78 -9.45 -4.28
CA LYS A 23 -2.14 -9.48 -2.86
C LYS A 23 -1.60 -10.70 -2.10
N HIS A 24 -1.30 -11.81 -2.80
CA HIS A 24 -0.91 -13.05 -2.15
C HIS A 24 0.58 -13.07 -1.79
N HIS A 25 0.97 -13.47 -0.58
CA HIS A 25 2.40 -13.61 -0.26
C HIS A 25 3.03 -14.75 -1.10
N LEU A 26 4.09 -14.43 -1.85
CA LEU A 26 4.98 -15.46 -2.44
C LEU A 26 6.04 -15.77 -1.40
N SER A 27 5.61 -16.08 -0.17
CA SER A 27 6.50 -16.43 0.94
C SER A 27 7.34 -17.68 0.64
N ASN A 28 7.08 -18.35 -0.48
CA ASN A 28 8.02 -19.25 -1.11
C ASN A 28 7.88 -19.15 -2.64
N PRO A 29 8.87 -18.60 -3.37
CA PRO A 29 8.90 -18.69 -4.82
C PRO A 29 9.19 -20.14 -5.20
N ASP A 30 8.16 -20.97 -5.21
CA ASP A 30 8.24 -22.29 -5.81
C ASP A 30 8.56 -22.09 -7.30
N THR A 31 9.71 -22.63 -7.73
CA THR A 31 10.16 -22.65 -9.13
C THR A 31 9.07 -23.17 -10.08
N THR A 32 8.17 -24.01 -9.57
CA THR A 32 6.99 -24.52 -10.30
C THR A 32 6.01 -23.41 -10.67
N ASN A 33 5.80 -22.42 -9.80
CA ASN A 33 4.94 -21.26 -10.08
C ASN A 33 5.59 -20.29 -11.06
N THR A 34 6.92 -20.10 -10.98
CA THR A 34 7.68 -19.30 -11.94
C THR A 34 7.59 -19.87 -13.36
N MET A 35 7.72 -21.20 -13.50
CA MET A 35 7.58 -21.86 -14.81
C MET A 35 6.17 -21.75 -15.38
N ARG A 36 5.13 -21.78 -14.54
CA ARG A 36 3.71 -21.66 -14.98
C ARG A 36 3.32 -20.25 -15.43
N LEU A 37 3.81 -19.21 -14.76
CA LEU A 37 3.52 -17.81 -15.15
C LEU A 37 4.31 -17.38 -16.40
N GLY A 38 5.50 -17.94 -16.59
CA GLY A 38 6.49 -17.48 -17.56
C GLY A 38 7.34 -16.33 -17.00
N LEU A 39 8.62 -16.31 -17.41
CA LEU A 39 9.65 -15.45 -16.82
C LEU A 39 9.28 -13.96 -16.82
N CYS A 40 8.77 -13.43 -17.95
CA CYS A 40 8.45 -12.01 -18.07
C CYS A 40 7.32 -11.57 -17.12
N ARG A 41 6.27 -12.38 -16.98
CA ARG A 41 5.13 -12.07 -16.09
C ARG A 41 5.53 -12.19 -14.63
N PHE A 42 6.34 -13.20 -14.31
CA PHE A 42 6.91 -13.36 -12.98
C PHE A 42 7.80 -12.16 -12.60
N ALA A 43 8.70 -11.73 -13.49
CA ALA A 43 9.55 -10.56 -13.27
C ALA A 43 8.73 -9.28 -13.08
N GLY A 44 7.67 -9.08 -13.88
CA GLY A 44 6.75 -7.96 -13.71
C GLY A 44 6.05 -7.97 -12.34
N LEU A 45 5.55 -9.12 -11.90
CA LEU A 45 4.92 -9.30 -10.59
C LEU A 45 5.91 -9.04 -9.44
N ALA A 46 7.13 -9.56 -9.53
CA ALA A 46 8.17 -9.37 -8.53
C ALA A 46 8.53 -7.88 -8.39
N LYS A 47 8.74 -7.18 -9.51
CA LYS A 47 9.04 -5.75 -9.53
C LYS A 47 7.90 -4.91 -8.98
N LEU A 48 6.65 -5.21 -9.33
CA LEU A 48 5.49 -4.51 -8.77
C LEU A 48 5.46 -4.63 -7.24
N ARG A 49 5.69 -5.82 -6.70
CA ARG A 49 5.68 -6.03 -5.25
C ARG A 49 6.78 -5.27 -4.53
N GLU A 50 7.97 -5.23 -5.11
CA GLU A 50 9.08 -4.42 -4.59
C GLU A 50 8.67 -2.94 -4.53
N LEU A 51 8.05 -2.42 -5.59
CA LEU A 51 7.54 -1.04 -5.61
C LEU A 51 6.46 -0.81 -4.55
N ILE A 52 5.49 -1.71 -4.41
CA ILE A 52 4.45 -1.61 -3.38
C ILE A 52 5.06 -1.62 -1.98
N LEU A 53 6.02 -2.52 -1.72
CA LEU A 53 6.71 -2.60 -0.44
C LEU A 53 7.47 -1.29 -0.15
N ASN A 54 8.18 -0.76 -1.13
CA ASN A 54 8.91 0.51 -0.99
C ASN A 54 7.96 1.69 -0.71
N THR A 55 6.81 1.74 -1.37
CA THR A 55 5.76 2.74 -1.09
C THR A 55 5.25 2.61 0.34
N ARG A 56 4.94 1.38 0.79
CA ARG A 56 4.50 1.11 2.16
C ARG A 56 5.53 1.53 3.19
N LEU A 57 6.80 1.14 2.99
CA LEU A 57 7.91 1.52 3.88
C LEU A 57 8.05 3.05 3.92
N SER A 58 7.98 3.72 2.77
CA SER A 58 8.10 5.18 2.70
C SER A 58 7.03 5.87 3.55
N LEU A 59 5.77 5.42 3.47
CA LEU A 59 4.67 5.97 4.28
C LEU A 59 4.78 5.57 5.75
N ALA A 60 5.17 4.32 6.04
CA ALA A 60 5.36 3.82 7.40
C ALA A 60 6.40 4.62 8.20
N PHE A 61 7.48 5.07 7.54
CA PHE A 61 8.52 5.90 8.17
C PHE A 61 8.25 7.41 8.07
N SER A 62 7.14 7.83 7.44
CA SER A 62 6.79 9.25 7.26
C SER A 62 6.08 9.89 8.46
N GLY A 63 5.93 9.18 9.59
CA GLY A 63 5.23 9.70 10.78
C GLY A 63 5.68 11.10 11.21
N LYS A 64 7.00 11.36 11.21
CA LYS A 64 7.58 12.68 11.51
C LYS A 64 7.12 13.76 10.53
N GLN A 65 7.00 13.43 9.25
CA GLN A 65 6.59 14.37 8.20
C GLN A 65 5.12 14.74 8.35
N PHE A 66 4.31 13.87 8.93
CA PHE A 66 2.87 14.10 9.16
C PHE A 66 2.57 14.89 10.43
N PHE A 67 3.54 15.03 11.32
CA PHE A 67 3.37 15.91 12.48
C PHE A 67 3.22 17.37 12.05
N ALA A 68 2.26 18.06 12.68
CA ALA A 68 2.09 19.50 12.61
C ALA A 68 2.05 20.08 14.02
N LYS A 69 2.85 21.13 14.26
CA LYS A 69 2.85 21.82 15.56
C LYS A 69 1.73 22.86 15.60
N SER A 70 1.03 22.94 16.73
CA SER A 70 0.17 24.09 17.05
C SER A 70 1.00 25.21 17.69
N MET A 71 0.67 26.46 17.39
CA MET A 71 1.32 27.64 17.98
C MET A 71 1.04 27.78 19.48
N LEU A 72 -0.03 27.13 19.97
CA LEU A 72 -0.42 27.13 21.38
C LEU A 72 0.14 25.91 22.14
N CYS A 73 0.99 25.10 21.51
CA CYS A 73 1.60 23.95 22.14
C CYS A 73 2.78 24.39 23.04
N HIS A 74 2.71 24.03 24.33
CA HIS A 74 3.77 24.32 25.29
C HIS A 74 5.05 23.49 25.05
N ASP A 75 4.92 22.22 24.67
CA ASP A 75 6.05 21.34 24.34
C ASP A 75 5.83 20.59 23.02
N SER A 76 6.19 21.27 21.93
CA SER A 76 6.10 20.68 20.58
C SER A 76 7.08 19.54 20.35
N ASN A 77 8.20 19.49 21.08
CA ASN A 77 9.19 18.42 20.93
C ASN A 77 8.69 17.11 21.54
N GLN A 78 8.07 17.17 22.72
CA GLN A 78 7.40 16.03 23.33
C GLN A 78 6.26 15.55 22.43
N CYS A 79 5.38 16.44 21.97
CA CYS A 79 4.26 16.07 21.09
C CYS A 79 4.75 15.38 19.80
N ARG A 80 5.84 15.87 19.19
CA ARG A 80 6.42 15.26 18.00
C ARG A 80 6.93 13.84 18.25
N ARG A 81 7.68 13.62 19.33
CA ARG A 81 8.21 12.29 19.67
C ARG A 81 7.09 11.30 19.97
N SER A 82 6.08 11.73 20.73
CA SER A 82 4.90 10.94 21.04
C SER A 82 4.09 10.62 19.78
N TRP A 83 3.93 11.59 18.87
CA TRP A 83 3.30 11.38 17.56
C TRP A 83 4.02 10.33 16.74
N GLU A 84 5.34 10.44 16.56
CA GLU A 84 6.13 9.46 15.82
C GLU A 84 5.97 8.04 16.41
N THR A 85 5.98 7.94 17.73
CA THR A 85 5.81 6.67 18.45
C THR A 85 4.41 6.08 18.24
N ILE A 86 3.36 6.88 18.42
CA ILE A 86 1.98 6.42 18.26
C ILE A 86 1.68 6.09 16.80
N TYR A 87 2.18 6.90 15.86
CA TYR A 87 2.06 6.64 14.43
C TYR A 87 2.69 5.29 14.07
N TRP A 88 3.90 5.02 14.56
CA TRP A 88 4.55 3.73 14.35
C TRP A 88 3.69 2.55 14.85
N ILE A 89 3.17 2.67 16.07
CA ILE A 89 2.40 1.61 16.72
C ILE A 89 1.03 1.40 16.04
N ARG A 90 0.33 2.48 15.66
CA ARG A 90 -1.08 2.41 15.25
C ARG A 90 -1.30 2.42 13.74
N VAL A 91 -0.37 2.97 12.98
CA VAL A 91 -0.46 3.11 11.52
C VAL A 91 0.61 2.26 10.85
N SER A 92 1.89 2.51 11.12
CA SER A 92 3.00 1.83 10.44
C SER A 92 2.93 0.32 10.60
N SER A 93 2.66 -0.17 11.80
CA SER A 93 2.50 -1.61 12.08
C SER A 93 1.36 -2.26 11.28
N LYS A 94 0.27 -1.53 11.02
CA LYS A 94 -0.89 -2.05 10.28
C LYS A 94 -0.61 -2.09 8.79
N ILE A 95 -0.02 -1.05 8.22
CA ILE A 95 0.29 -1.02 6.78
C ILE A 95 1.46 -1.94 6.40
N LEU A 96 2.35 -2.26 7.37
CA LEU A 96 3.45 -3.22 7.21
C LEU A 96 3.13 -4.62 7.76
N HIS A 97 1.88 -4.90 8.14
CA HIS A 97 1.52 -6.23 8.63
C HIS A 97 1.85 -7.27 7.55
N PRO A 98 2.58 -8.37 7.88
CA PRO A 98 3.01 -9.34 6.88
C PRO A 98 1.81 -9.96 6.16
N ASP A 99 0.88 -10.57 6.91
CA ASP A 99 -0.20 -11.33 6.26
C ASP A 99 -1.37 -10.47 5.75
N LYS A 100 -1.67 -9.36 6.41
CA LYS A 100 -2.87 -8.55 6.20
C LYS A 100 -2.54 -7.05 6.31
N PRO A 101 -1.72 -6.51 5.40
CA PRO A 101 -1.40 -5.10 5.43
C PRO A 101 -2.66 -4.27 5.19
N ALA A 102 -2.84 -3.22 5.98
CA ALA A 102 -3.90 -2.25 5.72
C ALA A 102 -3.68 -1.54 4.37
N PRO A 103 -4.74 -1.21 3.64
CA PRO A 103 -4.70 -0.31 2.49
C PRO A 103 -4.05 1.04 2.86
N LEU A 104 -3.25 1.59 1.95
CA LEU A 104 -2.61 2.90 2.17
C LEU A 104 -3.64 4.04 2.22
N GLU A 105 -4.74 3.93 1.48
CA GLU A 105 -5.91 4.83 1.50
C GLU A 105 -6.58 4.93 2.87
N ASP A 106 -6.41 3.93 3.74
CA ASP A 106 -6.98 3.94 5.09
C ASP A 106 -6.15 4.78 6.08
N ILE A 107 -4.95 5.24 5.72
CA ILE A 107 -4.06 5.98 6.63
C ILE A 107 -4.73 7.20 7.26
N PRO A 108 -5.42 8.10 6.51
CA PRO A 108 -6.13 9.24 7.11
C PRO A 108 -7.17 8.81 8.14
N SER A 109 -7.97 7.79 7.81
CA SER A 109 -8.99 7.23 8.71
C SER A 109 -8.38 6.59 9.95
N LEU A 110 -7.27 5.86 9.80
CA LEU A 110 -6.52 5.25 10.90
C LEU A 110 -5.98 6.32 11.86
N VAL A 111 -5.43 7.41 11.34
CA VAL A 111 -4.95 8.54 12.15
C VAL A 111 -6.12 9.21 12.87
N ALA A 112 -7.20 9.53 12.17
CA ALA A 112 -8.37 10.21 12.74
C ALA A 112 -9.10 9.38 13.81
N SER A 113 -8.96 8.05 13.78
CA SER A 113 -9.60 7.13 14.71
C SER A 113 -9.01 7.13 16.13
N TRP A 114 -7.91 7.84 16.40
CA TRP A 114 -7.27 7.79 17.71
C TRP A 114 -8.12 8.51 18.76
N THR A 115 -8.63 7.75 19.72
CA THR A 115 -9.37 8.28 20.87
C THR A 115 -8.44 8.70 22.01
N ASP A 116 -7.27 8.06 22.10
CA ASP A 116 -6.21 8.35 23.06
C ASP A 116 -4.86 8.57 22.32
N TYR A 117 -4.18 9.65 22.68
CA TYR A 117 -2.88 10.03 22.09
C TYR A 117 -1.92 10.49 23.20
N PRO A 118 -1.44 9.55 24.04
CA PRO A 118 -0.64 9.88 25.21
C PRO A 118 0.62 10.68 24.83
N GLY A 119 0.87 11.76 25.55
CA GLY A 119 2.03 12.62 25.32
C GLY A 119 1.92 13.53 24.09
N ILE A 120 0.74 13.61 23.45
CA ILE A 120 0.41 14.61 22.43
C ILE A 120 -0.68 15.52 23.00
N CYS A 121 -0.52 16.84 22.89
CA CYS A 121 -1.62 17.74 23.22
C CYS A 121 -2.70 17.70 22.13
N HIS A 122 -3.96 17.94 22.51
CA HIS A 122 -5.11 17.89 21.61
C HIS A 122 -4.91 18.74 20.34
N LEU A 123 -4.42 19.96 20.47
CA LEU A 123 -4.21 20.88 19.34
C LEU A 123 -3.15 20.38 18.34
N CYS A 124 -2.09 19.71 18.81
CA CYS A 124 -1.09 19.12 17.92
C CYS A 124 -1.63 17.86 17.24
N TYR A 125 -2.47 17.08 17.93
CA TYR A 125 -3.16 15.95 17.32
C TYR A 125 -4.09 16.43 16.20
N GLU A 126 -4.98 17.39 16.47
CA GLU A 126 -5.89 17.94 15.46
C GLU A 126 -5.15 18.52 14.25
N ALA A 127 -4.11 19.33 14.49
CA ALA A 127 -3.31 19.91 13.41
C ALA A 127 -2.61 18.81 12.56
N SER A 128 -2.10 17.76 13.21
CA SER A 128 -1.43 16.66 12.52
C SER A 128 -2.43 15.80 11.73
N THR A 129 -3.59 15.50 12.31
CA THR A 129 -4.69 14.79 11.64
C THR A 129 -5.20 15.59 10.44
N GLN A 130 -5.43 16.89 10.60
CA GLN A 130 -5.81 17.77 9.50
C GLN A 130 -4.75 17.79 8.40
N LYS A 131 -3.47 17.84 8.77
CA LYS A 131 -2.37 17.76 7.81
C LYS A 131 -2.39 16.45 7.02
N VAL A 132 -2.55 15.31 7.68
CA VAL A 132 -2.67 14.00 7.01
C VAL A 132 -3.85 13.98 6.05
N SER A 133 -5.02 14.43 6.49
CA SER A 133 -6.24 14.48 5.66
C SER A 133 -6.17 15.48 4.50
N SER A 134 -5.30 16.50 4.60
CA SER A 134 -5.11 17.50 3.54
C SER A 134 -4.12 17.07 2.45
N LEU A 135 -3.41 15.95 2.63
CA LEU A 135 -2.49 15.45 1.63
C LEU A 135 -3.24 15.04 0.35
N PRO A 136 -2.63 15.19 -0.84
CA PRO A 136 -3.24 14.73 -2.08
C PRO A 136 -3.60 13.25 -2.00
N GLU A 137 -4.77 12.87 -2.49
CA GLU A 137 -5.22 11.46 -2.54
C GLU A 137 -4.19 10.54 -3.21
N ALA A 138 -3.49 11.06 -4.24
CA ALA A 138 -2.37 10.41 -4.92
C ALA A 138 -1.28 9.88 -3.98
N THR A 139 -1.12 10.48 -2.79
CA THR A 139 -0.17 10.03 -1.76
C THR A 139 -0.49 8.62 -1.26
N PHE A 140 -1.78 8.26 -1.21
CA PHE A 140 -2.27 7.03 -0.59
C PHE A 140 -2.78 5.99 -1.58
N VAL A 141 -3.04 6.37 -2.84
CA VAL A 141 -3.54 5.44 -3.89
C VAL A 141 -2.44 4.90 -4.82
N GLU A 142 -1.16 5.17 -4.51
CA GLU A 142 -0.02 4.78 -5.35
C GLU A 142 0.08 3.26 -5.54
N GLU A 143 -0.31 2.46 -4.53
CA GLU A 143 -0.37 0.99 -4.65
C GLU A 143 -1.35 0.53 -5.73
N GLU A 144 -2.56 1.09 -5.77
CA GLU A 144 -3.56 0.77 -6.78
C GLU A 144 -3.11 1.27 -8.17
N ARG A 145 -2.48 2.46 -8.23
CA ARG A 145 -1.92 2.99 -9.47
C ARG A 145 -0.86 2.05 -10.06
N LEU A 146 0.09 1.59 -9.25
CA LEU A 146 1.14 0.67 -9.66
C LEU A 146 0.57 -0.69 -10.09
N THR A 147 -0.43 -1.18 -9.36
CA THR A 147 -1.13 -2.43 -9.69
C THR A 147 -1.79 -2.33 -11.06
N ARG A 148 -2.57 -1.27 -11.30
CA ARG A 148 -3.24 -1.03 -12.59
C ARG A 148 -2.26 -0.99 -13.76
N ILE A 149 -1.19 -0.19 -13.66
CA ILE A 149 -0.16 -0.07 -14.71
C ILE A 149 0.46 -1.43 -15.06
N THR A 150 0.71 -2.27 -14.05
CA THR A 150 1.33 -3.57 -14.26
C THR A 150 0.34 -4.56 -14.87
N VAL A 151 -0.92 -4.56 -14.40
CA VAL A 151 -1.99 -5.38 -14.99
C VAL A 151 -2.18 -5.02 -16.47
N ASP A 152 -2.26 -3.73 -16.80
CA ASP A 152 -2.43 -3.26 -18.18
C ASP A 152 -1.30 -3.78 -19.08
N LYS A 153 -0.05 -3.64 -18.64
CA LYS A 153 1.12 -4.15 -19.40
C LYS A 153 1.09 -5.66 -19.60
N ILE A 154 0.67 -6.41 -18.59
CA ILE A 154 0.57 -7.88 -18.68
C ILE A 154 -0.54 -8.27 -19.66
N MET A 155 -1.66 -7.57 -19.64
CA MET A 155 -2.77 -7.78 -20.57
C MET A 155 -2.37 -7.42 -22.01
N GLU A 156 -1.61 -6.34 -22.22
CA GLU A 156 -1.06 -5.99 -23.54
C GLU A 156 -0.11 -7.07 -24.06
N MET A 157 0.78 -7.59 -23.21
CA MET A 157 1.66 -8.69 -23.60
C MET A 157 0.87 -9.92 -24.02
N GLN A 158 -0.26 -10.24 -23.39
CA GLN A 158 -1.09 -11.37 -23.81
C GLN A 158 -1.70 -11.19 -25.20
N LYS A 159 -2.15 -9.97 -25.53
CA LYS A 159 -2.71 -9.66 -26.85
C LYS A 159 -1.67 -9.80 -27.97
N ALA A 160 -0.38 -9.65 -27.68
CA ALA A 160 0.69 -9.80 -28.67
C ALA A 160 1.03 -11.27 -29.01
N PHE A 161 0.51 -12.24 -28.23
CA PHE A 161 0.72 -13.68 -28.46
C PHE A 161 -0.55 -14.40 -28.96
N LEU A 162 -1.67 -13.68 -29.11
CA LEU A 162 -2.94 -14.15 -29.69
C LEU A 162 -3.10 -13.58 -31.10
#